data_AF-A0A2H3K8J3-F1
#
_entry.id   AF-A0A2H3K8J3-F1
#
_cell.length_a   1.000
_cell.length_b   1.000
_cell.length_c   1.000
_cell.angle_alpha   90.00
_cell.angle_beta   90.00
_cell.angle_gamma   90.00
#
_symmetry.space_group_name_H-M   'P 1'
#
loop_
_entity.id
_entity.type
_entity.pdbx_description
1 polymer ?
#
loop_
_entity_poly.entity_id
_entity_poly.type
_entity_poly.pdbx_seq_one_letter_code
_entity_poly.pdbx_strand_id
1 'polypeptide(L)'
;MTLISCGQTETKKIVNEVTANKQVENKYIKVISDSTNRLTDKIENLEVQYTVWGCACPQWIKTKDTIQQNNEKTNYIDYHFYLEPANKILELPIYFDAFRHRLKVTGQFYERKDYPQGTIEMEEPMPKAKVFRYTKLEVIDNPDFKADSKVETLTLIYNAISCTCAQWCDTRKTENTNRKQNYWLEPANEKLINADALFKGENLPIIIKVTGQVVTKNGFPKRELAKVGKEEEGKVFRYTKIEIIQNGKNKNGR
;
A
#
# COMPACT_ATOMS: atom_id res chain seq x y z
N MET A 1 -27.59 -29.00 -66.77
CA MET A 1 -26.39 -29.27 -67.60
C MET A 1 -25.20 -29.29 -66.66
N THR A 2 -24.33 -30.26 -66.87
CA THR A 2 -23.48 -30.96 -65.91
C THR A 2 -22.07 -30.36 -65.80
N LEU A 3 -21.53 -30.30 -64.56
CA LEU A 3 -20.13 -30.43 -64.07
C LEU A 3 -19.03 -29.52 -64.68
N ILE A 4 -17.98 -29.11 -63.96
CA ILE A 4 -16.84 -29.88 -63.38
C ILE A 4 -16.15 -28.91 -62.38
N SER A 5 -15.93 -29.18 -61.08
CA SER A 5 -15.14 -30.21 -60.38
C SER A 5 -13.61 -30.10 -60.50
N CYS A 6 -12.95 -29.77 -59.40
CA CYS A 6 -11.63 -30.29 -58.95
C CYS A 6 -11.34 -29.62 -57.60
N GLY A 7 -11.00 -30.29 -56.50
CA GLY A 7 -10.78 -31.70 -56.19
C GLY A 7 -10.45 -31.73 -54.68
N GLN A 8 -11.01 -32.70 -53.97
CA GLN A 8 -10.64 -32.99 -52.58
C GLN A 8 -9.31 -33.76 -52.55
N THR A 9 -8.42 -33.44 -51.63
CA THR A 9 -7.61 -34.47 -50.96
C THR A 9 -7.30 -34.08 -49.50
N GLU A 10 -8.03 -34.74 -48.62
CA GLU A 10 -7.72 -35.23 -47.27
C GLU A 10 -6.45 -34.73 -46.54
N THR A 11 -6.63 -34.18 -45.33
CA THR A 11 -5.95 -34.72 -44.13
C THR A 11 -6.79 -34.48 -42.86
N LYS A 12 -7.74 -35.38 -42.59
CA LYS A 12 -8.23 -35.63 -41.23
C LYS A 12 -7.21 -36.55 -40.55
N LYS A 13 -6.41 -36.00 -39.65
CA LYS A 13 -5.74 -36.63 -38.50
C LYS A 13 -4.54 -35.75 -38.11
N ILE A 14 -4.75 -34.87 -37.14
CA ILE A 14 -3.90 -34.50 -35.99
C ILE A 14 -4.72 -33.41 -35.26
N VAL A 15 -5.90 -33.81 -34.79
CA VAL A 15 -6.67 -33.08 -33.79
C VAL A 15 -7.12 -34.15 -32.81
N ASN A 16 -6.14 -34.75 -32.12
CA ASN A 16 -6.31 -35.62 -30.95
C ASN A 16 -4.98 -35.95 -30.23
N GLU A 17 -3.90 -35.18 -30.46
CA GLU A 17 -2.59 -35.39 -29.81
C GLU A 17 -1.94 -34.11 -29.28
N VAL A 18 -2.73 -33.10 -28.90
CA VAL A 18 -2.28 -32.01 -28.01
C VAL A 18 -3.10 -31.99 -26.71
N THR A 19 -3.76 -33.11 -26.41
CA THR A 19 -4.34 -33.42 -25.10
C THR A 19 -3.42 -34.39 -24.35
N ALA A 20 -2.12 -34.14 -24.40
CA ALA A 20 -1.13 -34.87 -23.62
C ALA A 20 -0.09 -33.88 -23.09
N ASN A 21 -0.07 -33.73 -21.77
CA ASN A 21 1.04 -33.23 -20.97
C ASN A 21 1.32 -31.72 -21.04
N LYS A 22 0.40 -30.95 -20.46
CA LYS A 22 0.79 -29.95 -19.45
C LYS A 22 0.01 -30.20 -18.17
N GLN A 23 0.29 -31.34 -17.53
CA GLN A 23 0.28 -31.37 -16.07
C GLN A 23 1.38 -30.41 -15.65
N VAL A 24 1.02 -29.14 -15.43
CA VAL A 24 1.83 -28.26 -14.61
C VAL A 24 1.81 -28.95 -13.25
N GLU A 25 2.93 -29.57 -12.89
CA GLU A 25 3.12 -30.21 -11.60
C GLU A 25 2.62 -29.26 -10.52
N ASN A 26 1.64 -29.72 -9.74
CA ASN A 26 1.34 -29.15 -8.45
C ASN A 26 2.60 -29.30 -7.59
N LYS A 27 3.52 -28.33 -7.69
CA LYS A 27 4.62 -28.17 -6.74
C LYS A 27 3.93 -27.93 -5.40
N TYR A 28 3.89 -28.99 -4.59
CA TYR A 28 3.17 -29.01 -3.32
C TYR A 28 3.52 -27.76 -2.50
N ILE A 29 2.50 -26.94 -2.27
CA ILE A 29 2.53 -25.77 -1.41
C ILE A 29 2.64 -26.30 0.03
N LYS A 30 3.86 -26.55 0.50
CA LYS A 30 4.10 -27.01 1.87
C LYS A 30 3.99 -25.82 2.81
N VAL A 31 3.02 -25.86 3.72
CA VAL A 31 2.95 -24.91 4.84
C VAL A 31 4.06 -25.26 5.83
N ILE A 32 4.90 -24.29 6.17
CA ILE A 32 6.10 -24.47 7.02
C ILE A 32 5.92 -23.94 8.44
N SER A 33 4.85 -23.21 8.71
CA SER A 33 4.48 -22.75 10.06
C SER A 33 3.92 -23.88 10.92
N ASP A 34 4.32 -23.93 12.18
CA ASP A 34 3.80 -24.84 13.20
C ASP A 34 2.46 -24.32 13.75
N SER A 35 1.37 -24.99 13.39
CA SER A 35 0.02 -24.66 13.86
C SER A 35 -0.21 -24.94 15.35
N THR A 36 0.72 -25.63 16.02
CA THR A 36 0.66 -25.92 17.45
C THR A 36 1.38 -24.89 18.32
N ASN A 37 2.03 -23.89 17.70
CA ASN A 37 2.67 -22.80 18.44
C ASN A 37 1.61 -21.93 19.13
N ARG A 38 1.81 -21.63 20.41
CA ARG A 38 0.83 -20.91 21.23
C ARG A 38 1.28 -19.48 21.45
N LEU A 39 0.32 -18.58 21.65
CA LEU A 39 0.60 -17.22 22.08
C LEU A 39 0.98 -17.23 23.56
N THR A 40 1.95 -16.40 23.91
CA THR A 40 2.27 -16.10 25.31
C THR A 40 1.12 -15.36 25.98
N ASP A 41 0.96 -15.47 27.30
CA ASP A 41 -0.09 -14.77 28.05
C ASP A 41 0.13 -13.24 28.14
N LYS A 42 1.30 -12.77 27.71
CA LYS A 42 1.72 -11.37 27.84
C LYS A 42 1.31 -10.55 26.61
N ILE A 43 0.35 -9.65 26.81
CA ILE A 43 0.01 -8.62 25.82
C ILE A 43 1.06 -7.50 25.87
N GLU A 44 1.63 -7.16 24.71
CA GLU A 44 2.57 -6.06 24.54
C GLU A 44 2.01 -4.99 23.60
N ASN A 45 2.43 -3.74 23.84
CA ASN A 45 2.24 -2.62 22.92
C ASN A 45 3.61 -2.25 22.37
N LEU A 46 3.78 -2.35 21.05
CA LEU A 46 5.05 -2.12 20.39
C LEU A 46 4.92 -0.97 19.39
N GLU A 47 5.90 -0.08 19.38
CA GLU A 47 6.17 0.75 18.20
C GLU A 47 7.26 0.06 17.39
N VAL A 48 6.96 -0.22 16.12
CA VAL A 48 7.80 -1.02 15.24
C VAL A 48 8.03 -0.31 13.92
N GLN A 49 9.19 -0.54 13.34
CA GLN A 49 9.57 -0.07 12.02
C GLN A 49 9.90 -1.24 11.11
N TYR A 50 9.70 -1.02 9.81
CA TYR A 50 10.02 -2.00 8.78
C TYR A 50 11.45 -1.77 8.28
N THR A 51 12.24 -2.83 8.23
CA THR A 51 13.57 -2.86 7.64
C THR A 51 13.47 -3.49 6.26
N VAL A 52 13.89 -2.73 5.24
CA VAL A 52 13.95 -3.22 3.86
C VAL A 52 15.18 -4.08 3.69
N TRP A 53 14.97 -5.38 3.53
CA TRP A 53 16.02 -6.37 3.27
C TRP A 53 16.11 -6.74 1.79
N GLY A 54 17.27 -7.25 1.38
CA GLY A 54 17.45 -7.93 0.10
C GLY A 54 17.12 -9.44 0.14
N CYS A 55 16.56 -9.94 1.25
CA CYS A 55 16.23 -11.35 1.51
C CYS A 55 14.85 -11.49 2.15
N ALA A 56 14.30 -12.71 2.14
CA ALA A 56 13.07 -13.10 2.85
C ALA A 56 13.25 -13.23 4.39
N CYS A 57 13.87 -12.22 4.99
CA CYS A 57 14.23 -12.17 6.41
C CYS A 57 13.12 -11.51 7.25
N PRO A 58 13.11 -11.65 8.60
CA PRO A 58 12.17 -10.94 9.46
C PRO A 58 12.37 -9.43 9.34
N GLN A 59 11.30 -8.71 8.99
CA GLN A 59 11.40 -7.31 8.57
C GLN A 59 11.12 -6.30 9.68
N TRP A 60 10.58 -6.72 10.82
CA TRP A 60 10.11 -5.77 11.84
C TRP A 60 11.07 -5.72 13.02
N ILE A 61 11.33 -4.52 13.51
CA ILE A 61 12.14 -4.25 14.70
C ILE A 61 11.43 -3.21 15.59
N LYS A 62 11.58 -3.32 16.91
CA LYS A 62 11.08 -2.30 17.84
C LYS A 62 11.91 -1.03 17.66
N THR A 63 11.28 0.14 17.58
CA THR A 63 12.00 1.40 17.32
C THR A 63 13.05 1.72 18.38
N LYS A 64 12.81 1.32 19.63
CA LYS A 64 13.78 1.44 20.73
C LYS A 64 15.04 0.57 20.56
N ASP A 65 14.92 -0.56 19.86
CA ASP A 65 16.03 -1.51 19.68
C ASP A 65 16.94 -1.04 18.52
N THR A 66 16.43 -0.20 17.61
CA THR A 66 17.22 0.46 16.57
C THR A 66 18.28 1.41 17.16
N ILE A 67 17.97 2.08 18.28
CA ILE A 67 18.91 3.02 18.93
C ILE A 67 20.08 2.26 19.60
N GLN A 68 19.83 1.05 20.10
CA GLN A 68 20.84 0.24 20.79
C GLN A 68 21.91 -0.33 19.85
N GLN A 69 21.63 -0.38 18.54
CA GLN A 69 22.56 -0.90 17.53
C GLN A 69 23.86 -0.11 17.40
N ASN A 70 23.88 1.17 17.80
CA ASN A 70 25.10 1.96 17.76
C ASN A 70 26.13 1.55 18.83
N ASN A 71 25.76 0.70 19.80
CA ASN A 71 26.54 0.48 21.01
C ASN A 71 26.90 -0.99 21.35
N GLU A 72 26.39 -2.02 20.64
CA GLU A 72 26.54 -3.43 21.09
C GLU A 72 26.99 -4.45 20.01
N LYS A 73 27.64 -5.54 20.45
CA LYS A 73 28.16 -6.66 19.64
C LYS A 73 27.11 -7.70 19.20
N THR A 74 25.84 -7.51 19.55
CA THR A 74 24.74 -8.42 19.14
C THR A 74 24.47 -8.35 17.65
N ASN A 75 24.13 -9.49 17.04
CA ASN A 75 23.82 -9.53 15.61
C ASN A 75 22.48 -8.80 15.37
N TYR A 76 22.49 -7.80 14.49
CA TYR A 76 21.36 -6.93 14.17
C TYR A 76 20.07 -7.70 13.87
N ILE A 77 20.19 -8.87 13.23
CA ILE A 77 19.07 -9.72 12.85
C ILE A 77 18.31 -10.30 14.06
N ASP A 78 18.95 -10.43 15.23
CA ASP A 78 18.33 -11.03 16.42
C ASP A 78 17.23 -10.14 17.03
N TYR A 79 17.25 -8.84 16.74
CA TYR A 79 16.21 -7.89 17.12
C TYR A 79 15.00 -7.92 16.18
N HIS A 80 15.11 -8.61 15.05
CA HIS A 80 14.07 -8.66 14.04
C HIS A 80 13.09 -9.80 14.29
N PHE A 81 11.83 -9.57 13.92
CA PHE A 81 10.74 -10.51 14.06
C PHE A 81 9.74 -10.38 12.91
N TYR A 82 8.87 -11.38 12.78
CA TYR A 82 7.74 -11.34 11.87
C TYR A 82 6.52 -10.71 12.53
N LEU A 83 5.74 -9.99 11.75
CA LEU A 83 4.49 -9.38 12.19
C LEU A 83 3.32 -10.09 11.49
N GLU A 84 2.31 -10.47 12.25
CA GLU A 84 1.18 -11.27 11.75
C GLU A 84 -0.16 -10.68 12.24
N PRO A 85 -1.12 -10.39 11.35
CA PRO A 85 -2.44 -9.92 11.75
C PRO A 85 -3.27 -11.05 12.39
N ALA A 86 -4.06 -10.73 13.41
CA ALA A 86 -4.96 -11.70 14.01
C ALA A 86 -6.10 -12.14 13.06
N ASN A 87 -6.44 -11.32 12.06
CA ASN A 87 -7.42 -11.58 11.01
C ASN A 87 -7.19 -10.67 9.78
N LYS A 88 -7.86 -10.95 8.67
CA LYS A 88 -7.67 -10.22 7.39
C LYS A 88 -8.01 -8.73 7.42
N ILE A 89 -8.90 -8.29 8.32
CA ILE A 89 -9.28 -6.87 8.43
C ILE A 89 -8.12 -6.04 9.00
N LEU A 90 -7.23 -6.69 9.75
CA LEU A 90 -6.04 -6.06 10.33
C LEU A 90 -4.83 -6.11 9.42
N GLU A 91 -4.94 -6.61 8.18
CA GLU A 91 -3.82 -6.57 7.24
C GLU A 91 -3.29 -5.14 7.06
N LEU A 92 -2.01 -5.06 6.71
CA LEU A 92 -1.34 -3.78 6.54
C LEU A 92 -2.06 -2.96 5.45
N PRO A 93 -2.50 -1.73 5.75
CA PRO A 93 -3.31 -0.98 4.82
C PRO A 93 -2.50 -0.61 3.58
N ILE A 94 -3.17 -0.50 2.43
CA ILE A 94 -2.52 -0.26 1.13
C ILE A 94 -1.69 1.03 1.08
N TYR A 95 -2.01 2.00 1.95
CA TYR A 95 -1.26 3.26 2.06
C TYR A 95 0.01 3.17 2.92
N PHE A 96 0.27 2.04 3.57
CA PHE A 96 1.49 1.87 4.34
C PHE A 96 2.72 1.97 3.42
N ASP A 97 3.75 2.66 3.91
CA ASP A 97 4.99 2.92 3.20
C ASP A 97 6.09 2.84 4.25
N ALA A 98 7.03 1.91 4.07
CA ALA A 98 8.06 1.59 5.04
C ALA A 98 9.01 2.77 5.35
N PHE A 99 9.14 3.73 4.44
CA PHE A 99 10.01 4.90 4.64
C PHE A 99 9.26 6.04 5.35
N ARG A 100 7.97 6.18 5.06
CA ARG A 100 7.12 7.25 5.61
C ARG A 100 6.48 6.91 6.94
N HIS A 101 6.29 5.62 7.21
CA HIS A 101 5.41 5.18 8.29
C HIS A 101 6.10 4.20 9.25
N ARG A 102 5.62 4.21 10.49
CA ARG A 102 5.86 3.18 11.50
C ARG A 102 4.52 2.62 11.93
N LEU A 103 4.55 1.53 12.69
CA LEU A 103 3.34 0.94 13.25
C LEU A 103 3.36 1.00 14.76
N LYS A 104 2.22 1.30 15.37
CA LYS A 104 1.91 0.91 16.75
C LYS A 104 1.01 -0.32 16.71
N VAL A 105 1.44 -1.38 17.37
CA VAL A 105 0.70 -2.65 17.40
C VAL A 105 0.48 -3.11 18.84
N THR A 106 -0.71 -3.68 19.09
CA THR A 106 -1.03 -4.38 20.34
C THR A 106 -1.21 -5.85 20.02
N GLY A 107 -0.57 -6.74 20.79
CA GLY A 107 -0.57 -8.16 20.47
C GLY A 107 0.27 -9.01 21.42
N GLN A 108 0.57 -10.23 21.01
CA GLN A 108 1.32 -11.21 21.77
C GLN A 108 2.38 -11.86 20.88
N PHE A 109 3.51 -12.22 21.46
CA PHE A 109 4.45 -13.12 20.78
C PHE A 109 3.97 -14.57 20.89
N TYR A 110 4.31 -15.36 19.88
CA TYR A 110 4.32 -16.81 20.03
C TYR A 110 5.45 -17.28 20.96
N GLU A 111 5.22 -18.40 21.65
CA GLU A 111 6.17 -18.99 22.61
C GLU A 111 7.49 -19.40 21.95
N ARG A 112 7.42 -19.98 20.75
CA ARG A 112 8.60 -20.49 20.01
C ARG A 112 8.88 -19.64 18.78
N LYS A 113 10.17 -19.54 18.41
CA LYS A 113 10.59 -18.97 17.12
C LYS A 113 10.04 -19.85 15.99
N ASP A 114 9.37 -19.22 15.03
CA ASP A 114 8.77 -19.91 13.90
C ASP A 114 8.44 -18.92 12.76
N TYR A 115 7.44 -19.26 11.93
CA TYR A 115 6.93 -18.44 10.84
C TYR A 115 5.51 -17.95 11.16
N PRO A 116 5.04 -16.87 10.53
CA PRO A 116 3.61 -16.54 10.51
C PRO A 116 2.77 -17.74 10.09
N GLN A 117 1.57 -17.90 10.67
CA GLN A 117 0.67 -19.00 10.35
C GLN A 117 0.28 -18.98 8.86
N GLY A 118 0.34 -20.15 8.24
CA GLY A 118 0.05 -20.31 6.81
C GLY A 118 1.21 -19.93 5.89
N THR A 119 2.42 -19.65 6.42
CA THR A 119 3.60 -19.41 5.59
C THR A 119 3.89 -20.62 4.72
N ILE A 120 4.08 -20.37 3.42
CA ILE A 120 4.37 -21.36 2.39
C ILE A 120 5.88 -21.42 2.15
N GLU A 121 6.41 -22.63 1.94
CA GLU A 121 7.81 -22.83 1.54
C GLU A 121 8.12 -22.14 0.21
N MET A 122 9.16 -21.30 0.21
CA MET A 122 9.65 -20.59 -0.97
C MET A 122 11.01 -21.13 -1.40
N GLU A 123 11.48 -20.72 -2.59
CA GLU A 123 12.81 -21.09 -3.09
C GLU A 123 13.93 -20.55 -2.19
N GLU A 124 13.83 -19.29 -1.77
CA GLU A 124 14.73 -18.73 -0.77
C GLU A 124 14.27 -19.15 0.64
N PRO A 125 15.11 -19.85 1.41
CA PRO A 125 14.73 -20.31 2.74
C PRO A 125 14.60 -19.13 3.69
N MET A 126 13.45 -19.04 4.35
CA MET A 126 13.19 -18.05 5.40
C MET A 126 13.75 -18.56 6.75
N PRO A 127 14.48 -17.74 7.52
CA PRO A 127 14.93 -18.12 8.86
C PRO A 127 13.77 -18.03 9.87
N LYS A 128 13.72 -18.96 10.83
CA LYS A 128 12.77 -18.86 11.95
C LYS A 128 13.10 -17.68 12.85
N ALA A 129 12.09 -16.94 13.29
CA ALA A 129 12.26 -15.81 14.20
C ALA A 129 11.10 -15.69 15.18
N LYS A 130 11.14 -14.71 16.08
CA LYS A 130 9.95 -14.40 16.88
C LYS A 130 8.83 -13.97 15.91
N VAL A 131 7.60 -14.31 16.26
CA VAL A 131 6.40 -13.89 15.50
C VAL A 131 5.50 -13.14 16.48
N PHE A 132 5.14 -11.90 16.13
CA PHE A 132 4.23 -11.07 16.90
C PHE A 132 2.87 -11.03 16.22
N ARG A 133 1.87 -11.63 16.85
CA ARG A 133 0.49 -11.61 16.37
C ARG A 133 -0.25 -10.43 16.96
N TYR A 134 -0.66 -9.48 16.12
CA TYR A 134 -1.31 -8.25 16.56
C TYR A 134 -2.83 -8.29 16.38
N THR A 135 -3.53 -7.72 17.35
CA THR A 135 -4.99 -7.57 17.39
C THR A 135 -5.42 -6.11 17.21
N LYS A 136 -4.47 -5.17 17.28
CA LYS A 136 -4.67 -3.75 16.95
C LYS A 136 -3.47 -3.23 16.18
N LEU A 137 -3.75 -2.34 15.23
CA LEU A 137 -2.78 -1.71 14.34
C LEU A 137 -3.12 -0.23 14.20
N GLU A 138 -2.13 0.63 14.35
CA GLU A 138 -2.19 2.06 14.03
C GLU A 138 -0.97 2.42 13.20
N VAL A 139 -1.19 3.03 12.03
CA VAL A 139 -0.11 3.54 11.19
C VAL A 139 0.21 4.98 11.59
N ILE A 140 1.43 5.21 12.04
CA ILE A 140 1.92 6.53 12.46
C ILE A 140 2.97 7.05 11.47
N ASP A 141 3.16 8.37 11.44
CA ASP A 141 4.25 8.95 10.65
C ASP A 141 5.61 8.60 11.26
N ASN A 142 6.58 8.32 10.41
CA ASN A 142 7.97 8.18 10.81
C ASN A 142 8.54 9.59 11.09
N PRO A 143 8.96 9.92 12.33
CA PRO A 143 9.50 11.24 12.66
C PRO A 143 10.78 11.58 11.90
N ASP A 144 11.52 10.57 11.43
CA ASP A 144 12.76 10.73 10.68
C ASP A 144 12.52 10.91 9.17
N PHE A 145 11.28 10.76 8.70
CA PHE A 145 10.93 10.95 7.30
C PHE A 145 11.06 12.42 6.90
N LYS A 146 11.82 12.67 5.84
CA LYS A 146 11.93 13.98 5.19
C LYS A 146 11.57 13.81 3.74
N ALA A 147 10.59 14.59 3.28
CA ALA A 147 10.28 14.64 1.87
C ALA A 147 11.40 15.40 1.14
N ASP A 148 11.93 14.82 0.08
CA ASP A 148 12.95 15.47 -0.76
C ASP A 148 12.37 16.59 -1.64
N SER A 149 11.04 16.73 -1.68
CA SER A 149 10.38 17.73 -2.50
C SER A 149 10.32 19.09 -1.80
N LYS A 150 10.37 20.15 -2.62
CA LYS A 150 10.22 21.52 -2.12
C LYS A 150 8.80 21.75 -1.60
N VAL A 151 8.70 22.63 -0.59
CA VAL A 151 7.41 23.20 -0.22
C VAL A 151 6.92 24.09 -1.36
N GLU A 152 5.68 23.87 -1.79
CA GLU A 152 5.05 24.66 -2.84
C GLU A 152 3.58 24.92 -2.53
N THR A 153 3.00 25.88 -3.26
CA THR A 153 1.57 26.19 -3.19
C THR A 153 0.91 25.84 -4.52
N LEU A 154 -0.14 25.02 -4.45
CA LEU A 154 -0.90 24.56 -5.59
C LEU A 154 -2.33 25.11 -5.52
N THR A 155 -2.87 25.51 -6.66
CA THR A 155 -4.31 25.78 -6.82
C THR A 155 -4.93 24.60 -7.52
N LEU A 156 -5.74 23.83 -6.79
CA LEU A 156 -6.28 22.56 -7.22
C LEU A 156 -7.79 22.66 -7.42
N ILE A 157 -8.28 21.99 -8.46
CA ILE A 157 -9.72 21.79 -8.70
C ILE A 157 -10.07 20.33 -8.48
N TYR A 158 -11.18 20.10 -7.80
CA TYR A 158 -11.73 18.76 -7.61
C TYR A 158 -12.35 18.25 -8.91
N ASN A 159 -11.94 17.06 -9.34
CA ASN A 159 -12.43 16.40 -10.53
C ASN A 159 -13.30 15.20 -10.12
N ALA A 160 -14.62 15.35 -10.23
CA ALA A 160 -15.56 14.26 -9.96
C ALA A 160 -15.51 13.24 -11.11
N ILE A 161 -14.68 12.22 -10.95
CA ILE A 161 -14.47 11.12 -11.89
C ILE A 161 -14.96 9.81 -11.29
N SER A 162 -15.42 8.89 -12.15
CA SER A 162 -15.94 7.59 -11.73
C SER A 162 -14.86 6.60 -11.27
N CYS A 163 -13.57 6.90 -11.51
CA CYS A 163 -12.47 6.09 -10.99
C CYS A 163 -12.27 6.36 -9.49
N THR A 164 -11.67 5.38 -8.81
CA THR A 164 -11.13 5.44 -7.45
C THR A 164 -9.77 6.16 -7.38
N CYS A 165 -9.36 6.83 -8.45
CA CYS A 165 -8.05 7.45 -8.60
C CYS A 165 -8.01 8.89 -8.05
N ALA A 166 -6.80 9.44 -7.87
CA ALA A 166 -6.57 10.79 -7.37
C ALA A 166 -7.47 11.85 -8.07
N GLN A 167 -8.23 12.60 -7.28
CA GLN A 167 -9.31 13.47 -7.79
C GLN A 167 -8.93 14.96 -7.86
N TRP A 168 -7.83 15.39 -7.26
CA TRP A 168 -7.40 16.80 -7.30
C TRP A 168 -6.44 17.03 -8.44
N CYS A 169 -6.71 17.99 -9.33
CA CYS A 169 -5.79 18.35 -10.39
C CYS A 169 -5.37 19.82 -10.32
N ASP A 170 -4.12 20.10 -10.73
CA ASP A 170 -3.64 21.49 -10.82
C ASP A 170 -4.44 22.24 -11.90
N THR A 171 -4.94 23.41 -11.53
CA THR A 171 -5.68 24.32 -12.41
C THR A 171 -4.79 24.92 -13.51
N ARG A 172 -3.46 24.95 -13.31
CA ARG A 172 -2.49 25.45 -14.28
C ARG A 172 -2.24 24.40 -15.37
N LYS A 173 -2.50 24.76 -16.63
CA LYS A 173 -1.97 24.02 -17.78
C LYS A 173 -0.46 24.23 -17.82
N THR A 174 0.34 23.26 -17.36
CA THR A 174 1.78 23.30 -17.64
C THR A 174 2.00 23.02 -19.11
N GLU A 175 2.52 24.02 -19.84
CA GLU A 175 2.69 24.04 -21.30
C GLU A 175 3.54 22.90 -21.88
N ASN A 176 4.21 22.08 -21.04
CA ASN A 176 5.17 21.08 -21.49
C ASN A 176 4.80 19.61 -21.26
N THR A 177 3.64 19.32 -20.69
CA THR A 177 3.13 17.93 -20.63
C THR A 177 1.61 17.94 -20.78
N ASN A 178 1.11 17.36 -21.87
CA ASN A 178 -0.33 17.20 -22.17
C ASN A 178 -1.10 16.29 -21.18
N ARG A 179 -0.60 16.10 -19.96
CA ARG A 179 -1.22 15.27 -18.92
C ARG A 179 -1.53 16.13 -17.71
N LYS A 180 -2.83 16.34 -17.45
CA LYS A 180 -3.32 16.87 -16.17
C LYS A 180 -2.72 16.01 -15.05
N GLN A 181 -1.98 16.62 -14.15
CA GLN A 181 -1.40 15.91 -13.02
C GLN A 181 -2.42 15.85 -11.89
N ASN A 182 -2.85 14.64 -11.54
CA ASN A 182 -3.72 14.39 -10.41
C ASN A 182 -2.91 14.15 -9.14
N TYR A 183 -3.47 14.52 -7.99
CA TYR A 183 -2.89 14.41 -6.67
C TYR A 183 -3.87 13.75 -5.71
N TRP A 184 -3.31 12.85 -4.90
CA TRP A 184 -3.87 12.50 -3.62
C TRP A 184 -3.52 13.59 -2.61
N LEU A 185 -4.49 14.01 -1.80
CA LEU A 185 -4.27 15.00 -0.76
C LEU A 185 -4.33 14.35 0.62
N GLU A 186 -3.37 14.68 1.48
CA GLU A 186 -3.39 14.30 2.89
C GLU A 186 -3.08 15.51 3.79
N PRO A 187 -3.85 15.75 4.86
CA PRO A 187 -3.54 16.80 5.81
C PRO A 187 -2.28 16.43 6.61
N ALA A 188 -1.43 17.42 6.93
CA ALA A 188 -0.27 17.20 7.78
C ALA A 188 -0.63 16.90 9.25
N ASN A 189 -1.85 17.21 9.67
CA ASN A 189 -2.36 16.92 11.01
C ASN A 189 -3.90 16.98 11.03
N GLU A 190 -4.51 16.42 12.08
CA GLU A 190 -5.97 16.32 12.23
C GLU A 190 -6.70 17.66 12.40
N LYS A 191 -5.98 18.77 12.67
CA LYS A 191 -6.60 20.10 12.78
C LYS A 191 -6.92 20.71 11.41
N LEU A 192 -6.33 20.17 10.34
CA LEU A 192 -6.58 20.61 8.98
C LEU A 192 -7.78 19.87 8.41
N ILE A 193 -8.64 20.61 7.71
CA ILE A 193 -9.83 20.05 7.05
C ILE A 193 -9.37 19.05 5.98
N ASN A 194 -9.92 17.84 6.00
CA ASN A 194 -9.75 16.88 4.92
C ASN A 194 -10.35 17.43 3.62
N ALA A 195 -9.50 17.76 2.65
CA ALA A 195 -9.90 18.32 1.35
C ALA A 195 -11.01 17.51 0.66
N ASP A 196 -10.95 16.17 0.67
CA ASP A 196 -11.96 15.34 -0.01
C ASP A 196 -13.34 15.41 0.66
N ALA A 197 -13.40 15.74 1.95
CA ALA A 197 -14.67 15.95 2.65
C ALA A 197 -15.37 17.26 2.22
N LEU A 198 -14.72 18.10 1.41
CA LEU A 198 -15.35 19.28 0.83
C LEU A 198 -16.40 18.90 -0.22
N PHE A 199 -16.27 17.76 -0.90
CA PHE A 199 -17.25 17.31 -1.88
C PHE A 199 -18.47 16.68 -1.21
N LYS A 200 -19.65 17.26 -1.46
CA LYS A 200 -20.95 16.85 -0.90
C LYS A 200 -21.86 16.24 -1.97
N GLY A 201 -21.35 15.91 -3.15
CA GLY A 201 -22.13 15.36 -4.27
C GLY A 201 -22.62 16.41 -5.28
N GLU A 202 -22.98 17.62 -4.82
CA GLU A 202 -23.68 18.61 -5.66
C GLU A 202 -22.99 19.99 -5.75
N ASN A 203 -21.96 20.23 -4.94
CA ASN A 203 -21.34 21.53 -4.72
C ASN A 203 -20.12 21.78 -5.62
N LEU A 204 -20.22 21.43 -6.90
CA LEU A 204 -19.18 21.73 -7.88
C LEU A 204 -19.37 23.13 -8.50
N PRO A 205 -18.28 23.80 -8.91
CA PRO A 205 -16.88 23.37 -8.76
C PRO A 205 -16.33 23.62 -7.34
N ILE A 206 -15.32 22.83 -6.96
CA ILE A 206 -14.56 23.02 -5.72
C ILE A 206 -13.13 23.36 -6.10
N ILE A 207 -12.65 24.52 -5.65
CA ILE A 207 -11.29 25.01 -5.88
C ILE A 207 -10.66 25.32 -4.54
N ILE A 208 -9.48 24.77 -4.31
CA ILE A 208 -8.71 25.01 -3.10
C ILE A 208 -7.30 25.50 -3.46
N LYS A 209 -6.70 26.21 -2.52
CA LYS A 209 -5.29 26.55 -2.55
C LYS A 209 -4.62 25.86 -1.36
N VAL A 210 -3.64 25.02 -1.64
CA VAL A 210 -2.94 24.23 -0.62
C VAL A 210 -1.45 24.55 -0.64
N THR A 211 -0.85 24.66 0.54
CA THR A 211 0.61 24.78 0.71
C THR A 211 1.12 23.53 1.40
N GLY A 212 2.16 22.92 0.87
CA GLY A 212 2.65 21.62 1.32
C GLY A 212 3.76 21.09 0.45
N GLN A 213 3.96 19.77 0.48
CA GLN A 213 5.02 19.09 -0.27
C GLN A 213 4.56 17.71 -0.73
N VAL A 214 5.16 17.22 -1.82
CA VAL A 214 4.95 15.85 -2.30
C VAL A 214 5.72 14.89 -1.40
N VAL A 215 5.01 14.00 -0.70
CA VAL A 215 5.64 13.02 0.22
C VAL A 215 5.87 11.67 -0.45
N THR A 216 5.10 11.36 -1.49
CA THR A 216 5.27 10.14 -2.30
C THR A 216 4.95 10.44 -3.74
N LYS A 217 5.77 9.93 -4.68
CA LYS A 217 5.51 10.06 -6.13
C LYS A 217 4.53 9.01 -6.65
N ASN A 218 4.55 7.81 -6.08
CA ASN A 218 3.65 6.70 -6.39
C ASN A 218 3.20 6.02 -5.08
N GLY A 219 1.97 6.27 -4.67
CA GLY A 219 1.41 5.73 -3.43
C GLY A 219 0.04 6.31 -3.10
N PHE A 220 -0.37 6.16 -1.85
CA PHE A 220 -1.68 6.57 -1.35
C PHE A 220 -1.56 7.55 -0.17
N PRO A 221 -2.58 8.41 0.04
CA PRO A 221 -2.68 9.24 1.23
C PRO A 221 -2.90 8.36 2.46
N LYS A 222 -2.35 8.78 3.61
CA LYS A 222 -2.49 8.06 4.88
C LYS A 222 -3.92 8.15 5.43
N ARG A 223 -4.83 7.35 4.87
CA ARG A 223 -6.23 7.18 5.28
C ARG A 223 -6.86 5.98 4.58
N GLU A 224 -8.01 5.55 5.08
CA GLU A 224 -8.84 4.56 4.41
C GLU A 224 -9.34 5.05 3.05
N LEU A 225 -9.24 4.19 2.04
CA LEU A 225 -9.67 4.44 0.66
C LEU A 225 -10.67 3.37 0.23
N ALA A 226 -11.69 3.78 -0.52
CA ALA A 226 -12.65 2.84 -1.07
C ALA A 226 -12.05 2.11 -2.30
N LYS A 227 -11.82 0.80 -2.15
CA LYS A 227 -11.49 -0.15 -3.25
C LYS A 227 -10.51 0.41 -4.29
N VAL A 228 -9.28 0.68 -3.86
CA VAL A 228 -8.16 1.00 -4.76
C VAL A 228 -7.26 -0.23 -4.94
N GLY A 229 -6.80 -0.46 -6.16
CA GLY A 229 -5.68 -1.35 -6.49
C GLY A 229 -4.35 -0.58 -6.53
N LYS A 230 -3.27 -1.25 -6.93
CA LYS A 230 -1.93 -0.63 -7.02
C LYS A 230 -1.79 0.26 -8.26
N GLU A 231 -2.60 0.01 -9.27
CA GLU A 231 -2.66 0.75 -10.52
C GLU A 231 -3.17 2.19 -10.34
N GLU A 232 -3.86 2.49 -9.22
CA GLU A 232 -4.30 3.83 -8.86
C GLU A 232 -3.33 4.58 -7.93
N GLU A 233 -2.13 4.04 -7.68
CA GLU A 233 -1.07 4.77 -7.01
C GLU A 233 -0.80 6.11 -7.72
N GLY A 234 -0.56 7.16 -6.93
CA GLY A 234 -0.36 8.49 -7.46
C GLY A 234 0.53 9.35 -6.59
N LYS A 235 0.67 10.62 -7.00
CA LYS A 235 1.42 11.60 -6.23
C LYS A 235 0.62 12.02 -5.01
N VAL A 236 1.21 11.84 -3.83
CA VAL A 236 0.61 12.22 -2.55
C VAL A 236 1.19 13.56 -2.12
N PHE A 237 0.34 14.57 -2.03
CA PHE A 237 0.69 15.91 -1.58
C PHE A 237 0.17 16.13 -0.14
N ARG A 238 1.11 16.26 0.80
CA ARG A 238 0.81 16.55 2.20
C ARG A 238 0.76 18.05 2.41
N TYR A 239 -0.42 18.59 2.73
CA TYR A 239 -0.60 20.02 2.94
C TYR A 239 -0.55 20.41 4.42
N THR A 240 0.13 21.52 4.70
CA THR A 240 0.21 22.17 6.02
C THR A 240 -0.74 23.37 6.12
N LYS A 241 -1.24 23.86 4.98
CA LYS A 241 -2.23 24.93 4.89
C LYS A 241 -3.21 24.63 3.76
N ILE A 242 -4.49 24.92 3.99
CA ILE A 242 -5.56 24.84 3.00
C ILE A 242 -6.41 26.10 3.07
N GLU A 243 -6.77 26.64 1.91
CA GLU A 243 -7.67 27.78 1.72
C GLU A 243 -8.73 27.37 0.70
N ILE A 244 -10.01 27.55 1.05
CA ILE A 244 -11.13 27.24 0.16
C ILE A 244 -11.39 28.48 -0.69
N ILE A 245 -11.12 28.37 -1.99
CA ILE A 245 -11.33 29.47 -2.94
C ILE A 245 -12.76 29.45 -3.47
N GLN A 246 -13.28 28.27 -3.77
CA GLN A 246 -14.65 28.07 -4.24
C GLN A 246 -15.20 26.73 -3.75
N ASN A 247 -16.48 26.71 -3.39
CA ASN A 247 -17.18 25.51 -2.92
C ASN A 247 -18.65 25.53 -3.41
N GLY A 248 -18.85 25.33 -4.70
CA GLY A 248 -20.14 25.43 -5.38
C GLY A 248 -20.32 26.75 -6.15
N LYS A 249 -21.53 26.97 -6.68
CA LYS A 249 -21.86 28.22 -7.40
C LYS A 249 -21.97 29.39 -6.42
N ASN A 250 -21.30 30.50 -6.71
CA ASN A 250 -21.57 31.77 -6.04
C ASN A 250 -23.02 32.17 -6.35
N LYS A 251 -23.89 32.22 -5.34
CA LYS A 251 -25.22 32.84 -5.47
C LYS A 251 -25.08 34.37 -5.45
N ASN A 252 -24.43 34.96 -6.47
CA ASN A 252 -24.49 36.40 -6.70
C ASN A 252 -25.17 36.65 -8.05
N GLY A 253 -26.39 37.20 -7.99
CA GLY A 253 -27.05 37.85 -9.12
C GLY A 253 -28.42 37.28 -9.52
N ARG A 254 -29.47 37.69 -8.80
CA ARG A 254 -30.76 38.01 -9.41
C ARG A 254 -31.20 39.36 -8.89
#